data_AF-A0A6M1XVR4-F1
#
_entry.id   AF-A0A6M1XVR4-F1
#
_cell.length_a   1.000
_cell.length_b   1.000
_cell.length_c   1.000
_cell.angle_alpha   90.00
_cell.angle_beta   90.00
_cell.angle_gamma   90.00
#
_symmetry.space_group_name_H-M   'P 1'
#
loop_
_entity.id
_entity.type
_entity.pdbx_description
1 polymer ?
#
loop_
_entity_poly.entity_id
_entity_poly.type
_entity_poly.pdbx_seq_one_letter_code
_entity_poly.pdbx_strand_id
1 'polypeptide(L)'
;DLYRLFKKLRNAFKEEDLEPWTSCEFDFTSEGKLKVSFDYIDWINTEFDQLGRENYYMYKKFGVIPEMEYEMEEVKEIEQYIKEQDEAEL
;
A
#
# COMPACT_ATOMS: atom_id res chain seq x y z
N ASP A 1 -12.33 13.36 -10.66
CA ASP A 1 -13.40 12.78 -9.83
C ASP A 1 -12.98 11.67 -8.87
N LEU A 2 -12.20 10.67 -9.32
CA LEU A 2 -11.78 9.55 -8.48
C LEU A 2 -10.90 9.94 -7.26
N TYR A 3 -9.86 10.74 -7.47
CA TYR A 3 -9.01 11.24 -6.37
C TYR A 3 -9.82 11.95 -5.26
N ARG A 4 -10.83 12.75 -5.65
CA ARG A 4 -11.72 13.43 -4.70
C ARG A 4 -12.57 12.43 -3.91
N LEU A 5 -13.01 11.32 -4.53
CA LEU A 5 -13.73 10.26 -3.85
C LEU A 5 -12.85 9.55 -2.82
N PHE A 6 -11.61 9.21 -3.17
CA PHE A 6 -10.65 8.65 -2.21
C PHE A 6 -10.33 9.62 -1.06
N LYS A 7 -10.18 10.91 -1.36
CA LYS A 7 -9.99 11.94 -0.31
C LYS A 7 -11.20 12.01 0.63
N LYS A 8 -12.42 11.93 0.09
CA LYS A 8 -13.65 11.87 0.91
C LYS A 8 -13.70 10.61 1.76
N LEU A 9 -13.38 9.45 1.19
CA LEU A 9 -13.33 8.18 1.92
C LEU A 9 -12.31 8.23 3.06
N ARG A 10 -11.11 8.76 2.82
CA ARG A 10 -10.09 8.93 3.85
C ARG A 10 -10.53 9.91 4.95
N ASN A 11 -11.26 10.96 4.59
CA ASN A 11 -11.80 11.89 5.58
C ASN A 11 -12.91 11.27 6.43
N ALA A 12 -13.73 10.38 5.86
CA ALA A 12 -14.77 9.68 6.63
C ALA A 12 -14.18 8.84 7.77
N PHE A 13 -13.01 8.22 7.58
CA PHE A 13 -12.32 7.51 8.67
C PHE A 13 -11.98 8.47 9.82
N LYS A 14 -11.44 9.65 9.50
CA LYS A 14 -11.11 10.67 10.51
C LYS A 14 -12.33 11.20 11.25
N GLU A 15 -13.45 11.37 10.55
CA GLU A 15 -14.71 11.84 11.14
C GLU A 15 -15.31 10.82 12.13
N GLU A 16 -15.00 9.54 11.94
CA GLU A 16 -15.42 8.43 12.81
C GLU A 16 -14.32 8.05 13.84
N ASP A 17 -13.34 8.93 14.08
CA ASP A 17 -12.21 8.70 14.98
C ASP A 17 -11.37 7.43 14.66
N LEU A 18 -11.42 6.98 13.39
CA LEU A 18 -10.59 5.90 12.88
C LEU A 18 -9.27 6.43 12.33
N GLU A 19 -8.22 5.63 12.47
CA GLU A 19 -6.94 5.96 11.88
C GLU A 19 -7.04 6.02 10.35
N PRO A 20 -6.58 7.11 9.71
CA PRO A 20 -6.70 7.27 8.28
C PRO A 20 -5.61 6.48 7.55
N TRP A 21 -6.02 5.43 6.85
CA TRP A 21 -5.18 4.59 5.99
C TRP A 21 -4.22 5.36 5.08
N THR A 22 -3.09 4.73 4.77
CA THR A 22 -2.04 5.26 3.89
C THR A 22 -2.18 4.73 2.47
N SER A 23 -2.65 3.50 2.31
CA SER A 23 -3.01 2.90 1.03
C SER A 23 -4.32 2.10 1.11
N CYS A 24 -4.98 1.90 -0.03
CA CYS A 24 -6.20 1.10 -0.10
C CYS A 24 -6.30 0.38 -1.45
N GLU A 25 -6.94 -0.78 -1.46
CA GLU A 25 -7.11 -1.62 -2.64
C GLU A 25 -8.57 -2.01 -2.81
N PHE A 26 -9.04 -1.97 -4.06
CA PHE A 26 -10.41 -2.29 -4.46
C PHE A 26 -10.36 -3.39 -5.52
N ASP A 27 -10.50 -4.64 -5.08
CA ASP A 27 -10.56 -5.80 -5.97
C ASP A 27 -12.03 -6.05 -6.33
N PHE A 28 -12.39 -5.93 -7.61
CA PHE A 28 -13.73 -6.22 -8.07
C PHE A 28 -13.77 -7.16 -9.27
N THR A 29 -14.79 -8.02 -9.32
CA THR A 29 -15.01 -8.96 -10.44
C THR A 29 -16.15 -8.47 -11.34
N SER A 30 -16.20 -8.98 -12.58
CA SER A 30 -17.31 -8.72 -13.51
C SER A 30 -18.67 -9.21 -13.00
N GLU A 31 -18.69 -10.12 -12.03
CA GLU A 31 -19.89 -10.60 -11.32
C GLU A 31 -20.38 -9.61 -10.25
N GLY A 32 -19.68 -8.48 -10.05
CA GLY A 32 -20.03 -7.47 -9.06
C GLY A 32 -19.60 -7.78 -7.63
N LYS A 33 -18.69 -8.75 -7.41
CA LYS A 33 -18.08 -8.98 -6.10
C LYS A 33 -17.02 -7.93 -5.86
N LEU A 34 -17.05 -7.26 -4.71
CA LEU A 34 -16.07 -6.26 -4.29
C LEU A 34 -15.41 -6.71 -2.99
N LYS A 35 -14.08 -6.65 -2.96
CA LYS A 35 -13.24 -6.74 -1.77
C LYS A 35 -12.46 -5.44 -1.64
N VAL A 36 -12.49 -4.86 -0.44
CA VAL A 36 -11.75 -3.65 -0.11
C VAL A 36 -10.80 -3.96 1.03
N SER A 37 -9.55 -3.52 0.90
CA SER A 37 -8.56 -3.55 1.98
C SER A 37 -7.97 -2.15 2.17
N PHE A 38 -7.65 -1.87 3.42
CA PHE A 38 -6.96 -0.65 3.86
C PHE A 38 -5.67 -1.08 4.53
N ASP A 39 -4.61 -0.33 4.27
CA ASP A 39 -3.27 -0.63 4.75
C ASP A 39 -2.64 0.66 5.30
N TYR A 40 -1.74 0.48 6.26
CA TYR A 40 -1.21 1.50 7.15
C TYR A 40 0.32 1.59 7.09
N ILE A 41 0.96 1.02 6.07
CA ILE A 41 2.41 1.18 5.86
C ILE A 41 2.75 2.67 5.79
N ASP A 42 3.71 3.12 6.59
CA ASP A 42 4.07 4.52 6.73
C ASP A 42 4.99 5.00 5.60
N TRP A 43 4.42 5.05 4.40
CA TRP A 43 5.10 5.53 3.20
C TRP A 43 5.56 7.00 3.26
N ILE A 44 5.18 7.76 4.29
CA ILE A 44 5.56 9.18 4.45
C ILE A 44 6.97 9.27 5.01
N ASN A 45 7.32 8.36 5.92
CA ASN A 45 8.63 8.33 6.58
C ASN A 45 9.65 7.42 5.88
N THR A 46 9.36 6.96 4.66
CA THR A 46 10.27 6.17 3.82
C THR A 46 10.89 6.99 2.71
N GLU A 47 12.11 6.65 2.29
CA GLU A 47 12.76 7.22 1.10
C GLU A 47 12.32 6.57 -0.22
N PHE A 48 11.53 5.48 -0.15
CA PHE A 48 11.05 4.75 -1.32
C PHE A 48 10.16 5.61 -2.21
N ASP A 49 10.56 5.72 -3.47
CA ASP A 49 9.86 6.53 -4.47
C ASP A 49 8.60 5.81 -5.00
N GLN A 50 7.98 6.39 -6.03
CA GLN A 50 6.78 5.80 -6.61
C GLN A 50 7.09 4.45 -7.31
N LEU A 51 8.24 4.33 -7.97
CA LEU A 51 8.62 3.12 -8.70
C LEU A 51 8.89 1.97 -7.73
N GLY A 52 9.61 2.22 -6.63
CA GLY A 52 9.86 1.23 -5.59
C GLY A 52 8.56 0.67 -5.00
N ARG A 53 7.59 1.55 -4.72
CA ARG A 53 6.25 1.14 -4.23
C ARG A 53 5.47 0.32 -5.25
N GLU A 54 5.52 0.70 -6.53
CA GLU A 54 4.89 -0.05 -7.62
C GLU A 54 5.53 -1.44 -7.78
N ASN A 55 6.86 -1.52 -7.77
CA ASN A 55 7.60 -2.78 -7.82
C ASN A 55 7.26 -3.70 -6.64
N TYR A 56 7.24 -3.15 -5.42
CA TYR A 56 6.83 -3.90 -4.23
C TYR A 56 5.38 -4.40 -4.34
N TYR A 57 4.44 -3.56 -4.80
CA TYR A 57 3.05 -3.98 -5.01
C TYR A 57 2.94 -5.11 -6.03
N MET A 58 3.63 -5.00 -7.17
CA MET A 58 3.63 -6.01 -8.22
C MET A 58 4.21 -7.35 -7.73
N TYR A 59 5.28 -7.30 -6.96
CA TYR A 59 5.86 -8.47 -6.31
C TYR A 59 4.90 -9.09 -5.28
N LYS A 60 4.39 -8.31 -4.32
CA LYS A 60 3.50 -8.79 -3.25
C LYS A 60 2.19 -9.36 -3.78
N LYS A 61 1.56 -8.68 -4.75
CA LYS A 61 0.21 -9.02 -5.25
C LYS A 61 0.25 -10.10 -6.33
N PHE A 62 1.24 -10.03 -7.23
CA PHE A 62 1.26 -10.84 -8.44
C PHE A 62 2.48 -11.76 -8.56
N GLY A 63 3.45 -11.68 -7.65
CA GLY A 63 4.68 -12.46 -7.71
C GLY A 63 5.61 -12.02 -8.85
N VAL A 64 5.43 -10.81 -9.38
CA VAL A 64 6.27 -10.25 -10.45
C VAL A 64 7.56 -9.72 -9.84
N ILE A 65 8.68 -10.30 -10.23
CA ILE A 65 10.01 -9.91 -9.73
C ILE A 65 10.60 -8.85 -10.68
N PRO A 66 11.15 -7.74 -10.17
CA PRO A 66 11.85 -6.76 -11.02
C PRO A 66 13.01 -7.38 -11.79
N GLU A 67 13.31 -6.85 -12.98
CA GLU A 67 14.40 -7.38 -13.82
C GLU A 67 15.77 -6.89 -13.36
N MET A 68 15.83 -5.66 -12.84
CA MET A 68 17.08 -5.04 -12.43
C MET A 68 17.40 -5.37 -10.97
N GLU A 69 18.66 -5.72 -10.71
CA GLU A 69 19.12 -6.11 -9.36
C GLU A 69 18.88 -5.02 -8.31
N TYR A 70 19.05 -3.74 -8.66
CA TYR A 70 18.80 -2.64 -7.73
C TYR A 70 17.32 -2.49 -7.36
N GLU A 71 16.40 -2.78 -8.29
CA GLU A 71 14.95 -2.74 -8.03
C GLU A 71 14.54 -3.92 -7.16
N MET A 72 15.18 -5.09 -7.35
CA MET A 72 14.98 -6.24 -6.47
C MET A 72 15.46 -5.95 -5.05
N GLU A 73 16.59 -5.25 -4.88
CA GLU A 73 17.10 -4.89 -3.56
C GLU A 73 16.19 -3.88 -2.87
N GLU A 74 15.71 -2.87 -3.58
CA GLU A 74 14.74 -1.91 -3.06
C GLU A 74 13.44 -2.60 -2.59
N VAL A 75 12.94 -3.61 -3.32
CA VAL A 75 11.78 -4.41 -2.87
C VAL A 75 12.06 -5.14 -1.55
N LYS A 76 13.26 -5.67 -1.34
CA LYS A 76 13.64 -6.31 -0.07
C LYS A 76 13.76 -5.30 1.07
N GLU A 77 14.31 -4.12 0.80
CA GLU A 77 14.38 -3.03 1.78
C GLU A 77 12.97 -2.61 2.22
N ILE A 78 12.02 -2.52 1.29
CA ILE A 78 10.60 -2.27 1.60
C ILE A 78 10.02 -3.41 2.45
N GLU A 79 10.27 -4.68 2.11
CA GLU A 79 9.81 -5.83 2.93
C GLU A 79 10.35 -5.77 4.35
N GLN A 80 11.63 -5.44 4.52
CA GLN A 80 12.25 -5.31 5.82
C GLN A 80 11.64 -4.15 6.62
N TYR A 81 11.47 -2.98 5.98
CA TYR A 81 10.84 -1.82 6.61
C TYR A 81 9.45 -2.14 7.15
N ILE A 82 8.61 -2.79 6.34
CA ILE A 82 7.24 -3.16 6.74
C ILE A 82 7.26 -4.14 7.91
N LYS A 83 8.18 -5.11 7.89
CA LYS A 83 8.34 -6.06 8.99
C LYS A 83 8.76 -5.36 10.29
N GLU A 84 9.69 -4.41 10.22
CA GLU A 84 10.13 -3.63 11.38
C GLU A 84 9.00 -2.74 11.93
N GLN A 85 8.18 -2.16 11.04
CA GLN A 85 6.98 -1.43 11.43
C GLN A 85 5.99 -2.34 12.18
N ASP A 86 5.65 -3.49 11.60
CA ASP A 86 4.73 -4.46 12.21
C ASP A 86 5.24 -4.94 13.58
N GLU A 87 6.55 -5.16 13.74
CA GLU A 87 7.16 -5.55 15.01
C GLU A 87 7.14 -4.42 16.07
N ALA A 88 7.22 -3.16 15.65
CA ALA A 88 7.16 -2.01 16.55
C ALA A 88 5.74 -1.68 17.05
N GLU A 89 4.72 -2.14 16.34
CA GLU A 89 3.30 -1.95 16.69
C GLU A 89 2.74 -3.05 17.63
N LEU A 90 3.50 -4.11 17.90
CA LEU A 90 3.17 -5.22 18.83
C LEU A 90 3.43 -4.88 20.31
#